data_AF-A0A2G6WKV1-F1
#
_entry.id   AF-A0A2G6WKV1-F1
#
_cell.length_a   1.000
_cell.length_b   1.000
_cell.length_c   1.000
_cell.angle_alpha   90.00
_cell.angle_beta   90.00
_cell.angle_gamma   90.00
#
_symmetry.space_group_name_H-M   'P 1'
#
loop_
_entity.id
_entity.type
_entity.pdbx_description
1 polymer ?
#
loop_
_entity_poly.entity_id
_entity_poly.type
_entity_poly.pdbx_seq_one_letter_code
_entity_poly.pdbx_strand_id
1 'polypeptide(L)'
;MKKFIYTILLALLMAPNFIKAQEAAGSVGAMSSFPVVYKYDEKVTWFFDLSATTFAENEDVFIWIWSPSEPDANNWEHSSDFAKLTYVGNKVWSFTLTPTQYFSKTPEEIAASAGFWFRLKNKNGSKQSEVANMPYTDFSSFYTSNELIRAYPTKPTIDKGVSILFNANLAPGFAGATSVHMHSGLNDWNLKQEYQSWLPEIAAKTKLKDLGNGFYKMDLVPKDYYNAPEGYIMENLVFLMVKDDWAGTIPDQVLYAGAYVPPPAPVFGFFPLQISQKDFLGMSRKNNESGVNKLIYSITAGSKIISGEFTGGTAEIKGFVNLVSELNGIPNLNEIHVLVKDNKNKTISDTTIPLKTLDK
;
A
#
# COMPACT_ATOMS: atom_id res chain seq x y z
N MET A 1 -44.51 -34.29 -35.41
CA MET A 1 -43.48 -33.24 -35.62
C MET A 1 -43.81 -31.93 -34.90
N LYS A 2 -44.96 -31.29 -35.12
CA LYS A 2 -45.31 -30.00 -34.46
C LYS A 2 -45.23 -30.03 -32.92
N LYS A 3 -45.73 -31.09 -32.26
CA LYS A 3 -45.70 -31.22 -30.78
C LYS A 3 -44.27 -31.31 -30.19
N PHE A 4 -43.34 -31.97 -30.88
CA PHE A 4 -41.94 -32.08 -30.44
C PHE A 4 -41.20 -30.74 -30.51
N ILE A 5 -41.49 -29.92 -31.52
CA ILE A 5 -40.90 -28.57 -31.68
C ILE A 5 -41.37 -27.65 -30.54
N TYR A 6 -42.65 -27.72 -30.16
CA TYR A 6 -43.18 -26.92 -29.04
C TYR A 6 -42.59 -27.33 -27.68
N THR A 7 -42.31 -28.62 -27.46
CA THR A 7 -41.67 -29.09 -26.23
C THR A 7 -40.21 -28.63 -26.13
N ILE A 8 -39.47 -28.60 -27.24
CA ILE A 8 -38.09 -28.09 -27.28
C ILE A 8 -38.04 -26.57 -27.08
N LEU A 9 -38.95 -25.81 -27.70
CA LEU A 9 -39.05 -24.36 -27.47
C LEU A 9 -39.40 -24.02 -26.02
N LEU A 10 -40.30 -24.79 -25.40
CA LEU A 10 -40.68 -24.59 -24.00
C LEU A 10 -39.52 -24.97 -23.04
N ALA A 11 -38.75 -26.02 -23.36
CA ALA A 11 -37.55 -26.39 -22.59
C ALA A 11 -36.41 -25.36 -22.71
N LEU A 12 -36.27 -24.70 -23.88
CA LEU A 12 -35.32 -23.59 -24.08
C LEU A 12 -35.75 -22.30 -23.39
N LEU A 13 -37.07 -22.05 -23.25
CA LEU A 13 -37.62 -20.93 -22.47
C LEU A 13 -37.57 -21.15 -20.95
N MET A 14 -37.49 -22.41 -20.51
CA MET A 14 -37.29 -22.78 -19.10
C MET A 14 -35.84 -23.11 -18.74
N ALA A 15 -34.91 -23.00 -19.69
CA ALA A 15 -33.50 -22.96 -19.35
C ALA A 15 -33.31 -21.70 -18.50
N PRO A 16 -32.85 -21.79 -17.24
CA PRO A 16 -32.57 -20.62 -16.45
C PRO A 16 -31.60 -19.77 -17.26
N ASN A 17 -32.01 -18.55 -17.60
CA ASN A 17 -31.06 -17.53 -17.98
C ASN A 17 -30.13 -17.41 -16.78
N PHE A 18 -28.98 -18.09 -16.84
CA PHE A 18 -27.89 -17.89 -15.91
C PHE A 18 -27.35 -16.49 -16.19
N ILE A 19 -28.08 -15.47 -15.72
CA ILE A 19 -27.51 -14.16 -15.47
C ILE A 19 -26.49 -14.45 -14.37
N LYS A 20 -25.22 -14.62 -14.77
CA LYS A 20 -24.13 -14.67 -13.82
C LYS A 20 -24.12 -13.30 -13.14
N ALA A 21 -24.74 -13.23 -11.97
CA ALA A 21 -24.66 -12.05 -11.13
C ALA A 21 -23.17 -11.74 -10.91
N GLN A 22 -22.80 -10.47 -11.05
CA GLN A 22 -21.44 -10.01 -10.79
C GLN A 22 -21.12 -10.27 -9.32
N GLU A 23 -20.00 -10.90 -9.04
CA GLU A 23 -19.50 -11.09 -7.69
C GLU A 23 -19.13 -9.73 -7.09
N ALA A 24 -19.77 -9.37 -5.98
CA ALA A 24 -19.41 -8.18 -5.22
C ALA A 24 -18.14 -8.46 -4.42
N ALA A 25 -17.06 -7.74 -4.74
CA ALA A 25 -15.79 -7.87 -4.05
C ALA A 25 -15.72 -7.08 -2.74
N GLY A 26 -16.60 -6.10 -2.53
CA GLY A 26 -16.61 -5.20 -1.36
C GLY A 26 -16.16 -3.78 -1.69
N SER A 27 -16.12 -2.93 -0.67
CA SER A 27 -15.74 -1.50 -0.80
C SER A 27 -14.24 -1.32 -0.97
N VAL A 28 -13.85 -0.35 -1.80
CA VAL A 28 -12.46 0.13 -1.84
C VAL A 28 -12.16 0.85 -0.53
N GLY A 29 -11.06 0.50 0.12
CA GLY A 29 -10.62 1.11 1.37
C GLY A 29 -10.00 2.50 1.17
N ALA A 30 -9.00 2.81 2.00
CA ALA A 30 -8.30 4.09 1.90
C ALA A 30 -7.65 4.26 0.52
N MET A 31 -7.78 5.47 -0.03
CA MET A 31 -7.18 5.87 -1.31
C MET A 31 -6.24 7.03 -1.08
N SER A 32 -5.13 7.05 -1.82
CA SER A 32 -4.14 8.12 -1.74
C SER A 32 -3.43 8.31 -3.07
N SER A 33 -2.73 9.43 -3.24
CA SER A 33 -1.95 9.71 -4.43
C SER A 33 -0.52 10.12 -4.08
N PHE A 34 0.40 9.87 -5.00
CA PHE A 34 1.71 10.50 -5.01
C PHE A 34 1.99 11.07 -6.41
N PRO A 35 2.28 12.37 -6.55
CA PRO A 35 2.24 13.43 -5.53
C PRO A 35 0.91 13.55 -4.76
N VAL A 36 0.95 14.14 -3.55
CA VAL A 36 -0.27 14.33 -2.73
C VAL A 36 -1.16 15.42 -3.33
N VAL A 37 -0.54 16.49 -3.83
CA VAL A 37 -1.22 17.51 -4.65
C VAL A 37 -0.57 17.57 -6.02
N TYR A 38 -1.38 17.66 -7.06
CA TYR A 38 -0.93 17.65 -8.44
C TYR A 38 -1.89 18.43 -9.33
N LYS A 39 -1.40 19.06 -10.39
CA LYS A 39 -2.23 19.60 -11.47
C LYS A 39 -2.69 18.44 -12.37
N TYR A 40 -3.83 18.58 -13.03
CA TYR A 40 -4.40 17.50 -13.85
C TYR A 40 -3.53 17.10 -15.06
N ASP A 41 -2.59 17.93 -15.46
CA ASP A 41 -1.60 17.67 -16.52
C ASP A 41 -0.28 17.07 -15.98
N GLU A 42 -0.21 16.78 -14.69
CA GLU A 42 0.93 16.11 -14.07
C GLU A 42 0.70 14.61 -13.98
N LYS A 43 1.80 13.85 -14.10
CA LYS A 43 1.81 12.42 -13.81
C LYS A 43 1.58 12.21 -12.31
N VAL A 44 0.66 11.31 -11.97
CA VAL A 44 0.32 10.92 -10.61
C VAL A 44 0.17 9.40 -10.53
N THR A 45 0.49 8.84 -9.37
CA THR A 45 0.17 7.46 -9.02
C THR A 45 -0.91 7.45 -7.94
N TRP A 46 -2.01 6.77 -8.19
CA TRP A 46 -3.06 6.49 -7.23
C TRP A 46 -2.81 5.14 -6.57
N PHE A 47 -3.14 5.03 -5.29
CA PHE A 47 -3.02 3.82 -4.48
C PHE A 47 -4.37 3.48 -3.88
N PHE A 48 -4.72 2.19 -3.93
CA PHE A 48 -6.00 1.65 -3.48
C PHE A 48 -5.74 0.54 -2.46
N ASP A 49 -6.21 0.72 -1.24
CA ASP A 49 -6.27 -0.34 -0.24
C ASP A 49 -7.48 -1.24 -0.50
N LEU A 50 -7.22 -2.49 -0.86
CA LEU A 50 -8.24 -3.50 -1.16
C LEU A 50 -8.31 -4.58 -0.07
N SER A 51 -7.77 -4.31 1.13
CA SER A 51 -7.78 -5.25 2.26
C SER A 51 -9.20 -5.62 2.74
N ALA A 52 -10.16 -4.72 2.54
CA ALA A 52 -11.58 -4.96 2.81
C ALA A 52 -12.32 -5.70 1.69
N THR A 53 -11.62 -6.08 0.60
CA THR A 53 -12.23 -6.74 -0.56
C THR A 53 -11.86 -8.23 -0.66
N THR A 54 -12.58 -8.96 -1.49
CA THR A 54 -12.28 -10.37 -1.82
C THR A 54 -11.27 -10.55 -2.95
N PHE A 55 -10.69 -9.47 -3.53
CA PHE A 55 -9.67 -9.59 -4.56
C PHE A 55 -8.43 -10.34 -4.03
N ALA A 56 -7.95 -11.35 -4.77
CA ALA A 56 -6.76 -12.09 -4.38
C ALA A 56 -5.49 -11.28 -4.70
N GLU A 57 -4.39 -11.52 -3.98
CA GLU A 57 -3.14 -10.75 -4.18
C GLU A 57 -2.47 -11.01 -5.53
N ASN A 58 -2.71 -12.18 -6.09
CA ASN A 58 -2.26 -12.59 -7.42
C ASN A 58 -3.33 -12.37 -8.50
N GLU A 59 -4.42 -11.68 -8.20
CA GLU A 59 -5.49 -11.39 -9.15
C GLU A 59 -5.14 -10.14 -9.97
N ASP A 60 -5.37 -10.21 -11.29
CA ASP A 60 -5.28 -9.04 -12.15
C ASP A 60 -6.48 -8.13 -11.92
N VAL A 61 -6.22 -6.93 -11.40
CA VAL A 61 -7.22 -5.91 -11.11
C VAL A 61 -7.13 -4.78 -12.14
N PHE A 62 -8.26 -4.29 -12.60
CA PHE A 62 -8.40 -3.23 -13.60
C PHE A 62 -9.30 -2.11 -13.08
N ILE A 63 -9.02 -0.87 -13.45
CA ILE A 63 -9.87 0.28 -13.15
C ILE A 63 -10.86 0.52 -14.29
N TRP A 64 -12.15 0.50 -13.97
CA TRP A 64 -13.19 1.01 -14.86
C TRP A 64 -13.69 2.34 -14.30
N ILE A 65 -13.31 3.42 -14.97
CA ILE A 65 -13.56 4.79 -14.56
C ILE A 65 -14.37 5.48 -15.64
N TRP A 66 -15.46 6.15 -15.25
CA TRP A 66 -16.44 6.75 -16.16
C TRP A 66 -16.56 8.27 -16.02
N SER A 67 -15.80 8.86 -15.10
CA SER A 67 -15.69 10.31 -14.94
C SER A 67 -14.23 10.65 -14.65
N PRO A 68 -13.63 11.68 -15.29
CA PRO A 68 -14.22 12.69 -16.19
C PRO A 68 -14.68 12.21 -17.59
N SER A 69 -14.18 11.07 -18.05
CA SER A 69 -14.65 10.36 -19.25
C SER A 69 -14.50 8.85 -19.03
N GLU A 70 -14.87 8.03 -20.01
CA GLU A 70 -14.70 6.57 -19.97
C GLU A 70 -13.64 6.11 -21.00
N PRO A 71 -12.35 6.08 -20.64
CA PRO A 71 -11.28 5.72 -21.59
C PRO A 71 -11.34 4.26 -22.05
N ASP A 72 -11.88 3.36 -21.23
CA ASP A 72 -12.03 1.93 -21.55
C ASP A 72 -13.49 1.57 -21.93
N ALA A 73 -14.15 2.48 -22.65
CA ALA A 73 -15.56 2.33 -23.01
C ALA A 73 -15.81 1.04 -23.82
N ASN A 74 -16.92 0.37 -23.51
CA ASN A 74 -17.34 -0.91 -24.11
C ASN A 74 -16.45 -2.13 -23.81
N ASN A 75 -15.47 -2.01 -22.90
CA ASN A 75 -14.57 -3.11 -22.51
C ASN A 75 -14.91 -3.68 -21.12
N TRP A 76 -16.20 -3.74 -20.77
CA TRP A 76 -16.62 -4.29 -19.48
C TRP A 76 -16.21 -5.76 -19.31
N GLU A 77 -16.45 -6.61 -20.31
CA GLU A 77 -16.11 -8.03 -20.26
C GLU A 77 -14.67 -8.32 -20.73
N HIS A 78 -13.93 -7.31 -21.20
CA HIS A 78 -12.61 -7.46 -21.82
C HIS A 78 -11.71 -6.25 -21.54
N SER A 79 -11.41 -6.01 -20.26
CA SER A 79 -10.65 -4.83 -19.83
C SER A 79 -9.33 -4.68 -20.58
N SER A 80 -9.04 -3.45 -21.01
CA SER A 80 -7.80 -3.15 -21.72
C SER A 80 -6.59 -3.17 -20.80
N ASP A 81 -5.43 -3.55 -21.33
CA ASP A 81 -4.21 -3.65 -20.52
C ASP A 81 -3.74 -2.29 -19.96
N PHE A 82 -4.08 -1.17 -20.60
CA PHE A 82 -3.78 0.17 -20.09
C PHE A 82 -4.54 0.50 -18.78
N ALA A 83 -5.66 -0.19 -18.52
CA ALA A 83 -6.47 -0.02 -17.31
C ALA A 83 -6.02 -0.94 -16.16
N LYS A 84 -4.98 -1.76 -16.37
CA LYS A 84 -4.48 -2.71 -15.37
C LYS A 84 -3.76 -1.98 -14.23
N LEU A 85 -4.07 -2.36 -13.00
CA LEU A 85 -3.37 -1.90 -11.80
C LEU A 85 -2.13 -2.75 -11.54
N THR A 86 -1.17 -2.16 -10.82
CA THR A 86 0.04 -2.84 -10.36
C THR A 86 -0.06 -3.16 -8.87
N TYR A 87 0.03 -4.44 -8.49
CA TYR A 87 0.08 -4.85 -7.08
C TYR A 87 1.38 -4.36 -6.43
N VAL A 88 1.28 -3.72 -5.26
CA VAL A 88 2.43 -3.16 -4.52
C VAL A 88 2.67 -3.85 -3.17
N GLY A 89 1.88 -4.86 -2.80
CA GLY A 89 1.99 -5.58 -1.53
C GLY A 89 0.88 -5.24 -0.53
N ASN A 90 0.65 -6.12 0.45
CA ASN A 90 -0.28 -5.92 1.57
C ASN A 90 -1.69 -5.48 1.14
N LYS A 91 -2.23 -6.14 0.10
CA LYS A 91 -3.53 -5.79 -0.50
C LYS A 91 -3.62 -4.35 -1.03
N VAL A 92 -2.52 -3.72 -1.40
CA VAL A 92 -2.51 -2.41 -2.07
C VAL A 92 -2.18 -2.58 -3.55
N TRP A 93 -2.93 -1.86 -4.38
CA TRP A 93 -2.69 -1.74 -5.82
C TRP A 93 -2.46 -0.29 -6.20
N SER A 94 -1.73 -0.06 -7.28
CA SER A 94 -1.43 1.28 -7.80
C SER A 94 -1.83 1.45 -9.26
N PHE A 95 -2.17 2.68 -9.63
CA PHE A 95 -2.49 3.09 -10.99
C PHE A 95 -1.80 4.41 -11.32
N THR A 96 -0.96 4.42 -12.35
CA THR A 96 -0.20 5.62 -12.73
C THR A 96 -0.71 6.19 -14.02
N LEU A 97 -1.05 7.48 -14.02
CA LEU A 97 -1.62 8.18 -15.16
C LEU A 97 -1.21 9.65 -15.17
N THR A 98 -1.37 10.30 -16.32
CA THR A 98 -1.51 11.75 -16.42
C THR A 98 -2.98 12.03 -16.74
N PRO A 99 -3.78 12.65 -15.85
CA PRO A 99 -5.23 12.74 -16.03
C PRO A 99 -5.67 13.32 -17.38
N THR A 100 -5.06 14.42 -17.84
CA THR A 100 -5.39 15.01 -19.15
C THR A 100 -5.18 14.04 -20.31
N GLN A 101 -4.11 13.23 -20.27
CA GLN A 101 -3.80 12.24 -21.29
C GLN A 101 -4.76 11.05 -21.21
N TYR A 102 -4.97 10.54 -19.99
CA TYR A 102 -5.79 9.35 -19.76
C TYR A 102 -7.26 9.58 -20.13
N PHE A 103 -7.81 10.72 -19.74
CA PHE A 103 -9.21 11.06 -20.04
C PHE A 103 -9.39 11.75 -21.40
N SER A 104 -8.30 12.16 -22.06
CA SER A 104 -8.33 13.01 -23.27
C SER A 104 -9.17 14.27 -23.04
N LYS A 105 -8.90 14.96 -21.92
CA LYS A 105 -9.63 16.13 -21.43
C LYS A 105 -8.67 17.25 -21.03
N THR A 106 -9.11 18.50 -21.12
CA THR A 106 -8.34 19.63 -20.58
C THR A 106 -8.42 19.66 -19.05
N PRO A 107 -7.48 20.34 -18.35
CA PRO A 107 -7.58 20.53 -16.92
C PRO A 107 -8.92 21.12 -16.46
N GLU A 108 -9.49 22.06 -17.22
CA GLU A 108 -10.77 22.72 -16.92
C GLU A 108 -11.94 21.75 -17.06
N GLU A 109 -11.95 20.92 -18.09
CA GLU A 109 -12.97 19.88 -18.26
C GLU A 109 -12.92 18.85 -17.13
N ILE A 110 -11.71 18.48 -16.67
CA ILE A 110 -11.53 17.56 -15.55
C ILE A 110 -12.02 18.21 -14.24
N ALA A 111 -11.66 19.48 -14.01
CA ALA A 111 -12.08 20.24 -12.83
C ALA A 111 -13.59 20.42 -12.74
N ALA A 112 -14.27 20.58 -13.89
CA ALA A 112 -15.73 20.73 -13.97
C ALA A 112 -16.50 19.40 -13.91
N SER A 113 -15.79 18.27 -13.85
CA SER A 113 -16.42 16.95 -13.81
C SER A 113 -16.98 16.60 -12.42
N ALA A 114 -17.66 15.47 -12.30
CA ALA A 114 -18.14 14.97 -11.00
C ALA A 114 -17.03 14.39 -10.12
N GLY A 115 -15.76 14.51 -10.52
CA GLY A 115 -14.61 13.86 -9.91
C GLY A 115 -14.27 12.54 -10.61
N PHE A 116 -13.45 11.71 -9.97
CA PHE A 116 -12.91 10.49 -10.55
C PHE A 116 -13.70 9.26 -10.09
N TRP A 117 -14.87 9.01 -10.67
CA TRP A 117 -15.76 7.91 -10.27
C TRP A 117 -15.44 6.60 -10.99
N PHE A 118 -15.22 5.53 -10.22
CA PHE A 118 -14.75 4.25 -10.75
C PHE A 118 -15.25 3.02 -9.98
N ARG A 119 -14.98 1.86 -10.57
CA ARG A 119 -14.95 0.54 -9.92
C ARG A 119 -13.63 -0.15 -10.25
N LEU A 120 -13.19 -1.03 -9.35
CA LEU A 120 -12.13 -1.97 -9.63
C LEU A 120 -12.75 -3.33 -9.96
N LYS A 121 -12.20 -4.03 -10.94
CA LYS A 121 -12.76 -5.30 -11.41
C LYS A 121 -11.68 -6.25 -11.89
N ASN A 122 -12.03 -7.53 -11.98
CA ASN A 122 -11.21 -8.50 -12.71
C ASN A 122 -11.34 -8.28 -14.23
N LYS A 123 -10.47 -8.95 -15.01
CA LYS A 123 -10.37 -8.72 -16.47
C LYS A 123 -11.71 -8.80 -17.20
N ASN A 124 -12.56 -9.74 -16.81
CA ASN A 124 -13.84 -10.02 -17.47
C ASN A 124 -15.07 -9.36 -16.83
N GLY A 125 -14.87 -8.49 -15.82
CA GLY A 125 -15.98 -7.81 -15.15
C GLY A 125 -16.93 -8.73 -14.39
N SER A 126 -16.59 -10.01 -14.18
CA SER A 126 -17.42 -10.93 -13.41
C SER A 126 -17.36 -10.66 -11.91
N LYS A 127 -16.35 -9.93 -11.46
CA LYS A 127 -16.12 -9.53 -10.07
C LYS A 127 -15.73 -8.06 -10.00
N GLN A 128 -16.34 -7.31 -9.10
CA GLN A 128 -16.15 -5.86 -9.01
C GLN A 128 -16.24 -5.34 -7.58
N SER A 129 -15.52 -4.25 -7.29
CA SER A 129 -15.73 -3.45 -6.10
C SER A 129 -17.06 -2.71 -6.14
N GLU A 130 -17.46 -2.16 -5.00
CA GLU A 130 -18.43 -1.07 -4.95
C GLU A 130 -17.91 0.17 -5.71
N VAL A 131 -18.81 1.12 -5.96
CA VAL A 131 -18.48 2.40 -6.58
C VAL A 131 -17.60 3.22 -5.61
N ALA A 132 -16.52 3.78 -6.13
CA ALA A 132 -15.62 4.66 -5.39
C ALA A 132 -15.33 5.94 -6.19
N ASN A 133 -14.82 6.95 -5.50
CA ASN A 133 -14.36 8.20 -6.10
C ASN A 133 -12.94 8.50 -5.62
N MET A 134 -12.00 8.68 -6.54
CA MET A 134 -10.62 8.97 -6.18
C MET A 134 -10.55 10.40 -5.63
N PRO A 135 -10.11 10.61 -4.37
CA PRO A 135 -10.03 11.94 -3.80
C PRO A 135 -9.00 12.79 -4.55
N TYR A 136 -9.34 14.06 -4.75
CA TYR A 136 -8.45 15.07 -5.28
C TYR A 136 -8.33 16.21 -4.28
N THR A 137 -7.09 16.61 -4.00
CA THR A 137 -6.81 17.74 -3.10
C THR A 137 -6.55 18.98 -3.93
N ASP A 138 -7.53 19.88 -4.00
CA ASP A 138 -7.31 21.18 -4.60
C ASP A 138 -6.37 22.03 -3.73
N PHE A 139 -5.35 22.58 -4.36
CA PHE A 139 -4.35 23.44 -3.74
C PHE A 139 -4.33 24.84 -4.38
N SER A 140 -5.30 25.16 -5.24
CA SER A 140 -5.42 26.45 -5.92
C SER A 140 -5.48 27.64 -4.95
N SER A 141 -6.06 27.45 -3.76
CA SER A 141 -6.11 28.48 -2.71
C SER A 141 -4.73 28.91 -2.21
N PHE A 142 -3.69 28.10 -2.40
CA PHE A 142 -2.33 28.49 -2.01
C PHE A 142 -1.86 29.74 -2.76
N TYR A 143 -2.20 29.87 -4.05
CA TYR A 143 -1.79 30.98 -4.90
C TYR A 143 -2.27 32.36 -4.41
N THR A 144 -3.34 32.39 -3.60
CA THR A 144 -3.93 33.63 -3.08
C THR A 144 -3.91 33.74 -1.56
N SER A 145 -3.47 32.68 -0.86
CA SER A 145 -3.50 32.60 0.62
C SER A 145 -2.52 33.51 1.36
N ASN A 146 -1.57 34.13 0.66
CA ASN A 146 -0.45 34.88 1.26
C ASN A 146 0.36 34.04 2.28
N GLU A 147 0.43 32.73 2.07
CA GLU A 147 1.24 31.82 2.88
C GLU A 147 2.60 31.58 2.23
N LEU A 148 3.66 31.60 3.05
CA LEU A 148 5.02 31.30 2.58
C LEU A 148 5.15 29.81 2.23
N ILE A 149 4.61 28.93 3.08
CA ILE A 149 4.72 27.47 2.99
C ILE A 149 3.37 26.84 3.34
N ARG A 150 3.00 25.78 2.61
CA ARG A 150 1.89 24.90 2.98
C ARG A 150 2.22 23.45 2.65
N ALA A 151 1.94 22.54 3.59
CA ALA A 151 2.18 21.11 3.40
C ALA A 151 0.87 20.31 3.32
N TYR A 152 0.90 19.25 2.51
CA TYR A 152 -0.18 18.29 2.32
C TYR A 152 0.38 16.87 2.49
N PRO A 153 -0.06 16.10 3.51
CA PRO A 153 -0.88 16.55 4.64
C PRO A 153 -0.10 17.53 5.54
N THR A 154 -0.81 18.26 6.40
CA THR A 154 -0.21 19.16 7.41
C THR A 154 0.51 18.43 8.55
N LYS A 155 0.28 17.12 8.65
CA LYS A 155 0.89 16.22 9.62
C LYS A 155 1.34 14.93 8.92
N PRO A 156 2.46 14.96 8.18
CA PRO A 156 2.92 13.81 7.43
C PRO A 156 3.37 12.67 8.35
N THR A 157 3.33 11.45 7.84
CA THR A 157 3.94 10.28 8.46
C THR A 157 5.10 9.81 7.60
N ILE A 158 6.01 9.03 8.19
CA ILE A 158 7.28 8.68 7.54
C ILE A 158 7.10 7.88 6.24
N ASP A 159 6.08 7.01 6.18
CA ASP A 159 5.84 6.07 5.07
C ASP A 159 4.85 6.59 4.02
N LYS A 160 4.41 7.86 4.12
CA LYS A 160 3.39 8.44 3.22
C LYS A 160 3.95 9.65 2.47
N GLY A 161 3.40 9.90 1.29
CA GLY A 161 3.74 11.07 0.50
C GLY A 161 3.45 12.36 1.25
N VAL A 162 4.29 13.36 1.02
CA VAL A 162 4.06 14.76 1.38
C VAL A 162 4.37 15.64 0.19
N SER A 163 3.51 16.64 -0.02
CA SER A 163 3.74 17.74 -0.94
C SER A 163 3.89 19.03 -0.14
N ILE A 164 5.00 19.74 -0.31
CA ILE A 164 5.29 21.02 0.35
C ILE A 164 5.31 22.11 -0.72
N LEU A 165 4.39 23.06 -0.61
CA LEU A 165 4.30 24.22 -1.48
C LEU A 165 5.08 25.39 -0.89
N PHE A 166 5.70 26.18 -1.77
CA PHE A 166 6.48 27.35 -1.42
C PHE A 166 6.14 28.54 -2.30
N ASN A 167 5.89 29.69 -1.69
CA ASN A 167 5.63 30.97 -2.36
C ASN A 167 6.87 31.87 -2.25
N ALA A 168 7.71 31.82 -3.29
CA ALA A 168 8.94 32.59 -3.36
C ALA A 168 8.70 34.11 -3.43
N ASN A 169 7.50 34.55 -3.82
CA ASN A 169 7.16 35.98 -3.85
C ASN A 169 7.11 36.62 -2.46
N LEU A 170 6.95 35.80 -1.41
CA LEU A 170 6.96 36.24 -0.01
C LEU A 170 8.32 36.05 0.68
N ALA A 171 9.31 35.50 -0.05
CA ALA A 171 10.64 35.23 0.47
C ALA A 171 11.64 36.30 0.00
N PRO A 172 12.14 37.18 0.89
CA PRO A 172 13.20 38.11 0.54
C PRO A 172 14.42 37.36 -0.03
N GLY A 173 15.00 37.89 -1.12
CA GLY A 173 16.16 37.28 -1.79
C GLY A 173 15.81 36.29 -2.91
N PHE A 174 14.55 35.85 -3.02
CA PHE A 174 14.13 34.88 -4.04
C PHE A 174 13.74 35.48 -5.40
N ALA A 175 13.71 36.81 -5.52
CA ALA A 175 13.46 37.47 -6.81
C ALA A 175 14.45 36.99 -7.88
N GLY A 176 13.92 36.59 -9.05
CA GLY A 176 14.73 36.09 -10.16
C GLY A 176 15.41 34.74 -9.91
N ALA A 177 14.91 33.91 -8.98
CA ALA A 177 15.42 32.55 -8.79
C ALA A 177 15.40 31.74 -10.10
N THR A 178 16.53 31.16 -10.47
CA THR A 178 16.64 30.23 -11.62
C THR A 178 16.43 28.78 -11.19
N SER A 179 16.73 28.47 -9.93
CA SER A 179 16.35 27.24 -9.27
C SER A 179 16.02 27.46 -7.79
N VAL A 180 15.17 26.60 -7.26
CA VAL A 180 14.85 26.54 -5.84
C VAL A 180 15.06 25.11 -5.37
N HIS A 181 15.71 24.95 -4.23
CA HIS A 181 16.07 23.66 -3.64
C HIS A 181 15.64 23.59 -2.17
N MET A 182 15.36 22.39 -1.69
CA MET A 182 15.10 22.13 -0.27
C MET A 182 16.35 21.59 0.41
N HIS A 183 16.81 22.25 1.47
CA HIS A 183 17.81 21.72 2.40
C HIS A 183 17.09 21.31 3.68
N SER A 184 17.17 20.04 4.08
CA SER A 184 16.25 19.50 5.09
C SER A 184 16.79 18.34 5.91
N GLY A 185 16.11 18.02 7.00
CA GLY A 185 16.38 16.84 7.82
C GLY A 185 15.19 16.41 8.68
N LEU A 186 15.20 15.14 9.09
CA LEU A 186 14.23 14.58 10.04
C LEU A 186 14.71 14.75 11.48
N ASN A 187 13.78 14.95 12.42
CA ASN A 187 13.99 15.05 13.87
C ASN A 187 15.14 16.00 14.21
N ASP A 188 14.98 17.28 13.86
CA ASP A 188 15.97 18.32 14.13
C ASP A 188 17.35 17.99 13.55
N TRP A 189 17.35 17.65 12.25
CA TRP A 189 18.56 17.34 11.47
C TRP A 189 19.29 16.03 11.84
N ASN A 190 18.61 15.09 12.48
CA ASN A 190 19.16 13.75 12.77
C ASN A 190 19.49 12.98 11.49
N LEU A 191 18.56 12.93 10.53
CA LEU A 191 18.79 12.39 9.19
C LEU A 191 18.69 13.53 8.18
N LYS A 192 19.81 13.87 7.53
CA LYS A 192 19.91 15.05 6.67
C LYS A 192 19.83 14.70 5.19
N GLN A 193 19.16 15.56 4.44
CA GLN A 193 19.33 15.71 3.01
C GLN A 193 19.77 17.14 2.74
N GLU A 194 21.08 17.30 2.65
CA GLU A 194 21.66 18.61 2.36
C GLU A 194 21.49 18.92 0.87
N TYR A 195 21.21 20.18 0.55
CA TYR A 195 21.45 20.69 -0.79
C TYR A 195 22.93 21.02 -0.99
N GLN A 196 23.54 20.35 -1.97
CA GLN A 196 24.93 20.53 -2.38
C GLN A 196 24.95 20.81 -3.89
N SER A 197 25.05 22.10 -4.26
CA SER A 197 24.94 22.59 -5.65
C SER A 197 25.97 21.98 -6.60
N TRP A 198 27.15 21.65 -6.08
CA TRP A 198 28.25 21.05 -6.83
C TRP A 198 28.07 19.54 -7.10
N LEU A 199 27.04 18.90 -6.54
CA LEU A 199 26.74 17.48 -6.77
C LEU A 199 25.42 17.35 -7.58
N PRO A 200 25.49 17.04 -8.89
CA PRO A 200 24.31 17.04 -9.77
C PRO A 200 23.16 16.16 -9.29
N GLU A 201 23.46 14.98 -8.74
CA GLU A 201 22.44 14.06 -8.24
C GLU A 201 21.70 14.61 -7.03
N ILE A 202 22.43 15.26 -6.12
CA ILE A 202 21.85 15.91 -4.94
C ILE A 202 21.07 17.15 -5.34
N ALA A 203 21.64 17.98 -6.21
CA ALA A 203 20.97 19.16 -6.74
C ALA A 203 19.64 18.79 -7.44
N ALA A 204 19.61 17.71 -8.22
CA ALA A 204 18.39 17.20 -8.83
C ALA A 204 17.38 16.69 -7.80
N LYS A 205 17.84 15.93 -6.79
CA LYS A 205 17.00 15.38 -5.72
C LYS A 205 16.36 16.45 -4.84
N THR A 206 17.05 17.55 -4.59
CA THR A 206 16.54 18.64 -3.73
C THR A 206 15.76 19.70 -4.49
N LYS A 207 15.79 19.69 -5.83
CA LYS A 207 15.16 20.71 -6.65
C LYS A 207 13.64 20.66 -6.52
N LEU A 208 13.04 21.82 -6.23
CA LEU A 208 11.59 21.98 -6.28
C LEU A 208 11.12 22.07 -7.73
N LYS A 209 9.92 21.55 -7.97
CA LYS A 209 9.19 21.76 -9.20
C LYS A 209 8.68 23.20 -9.25
N ASP A 210 8.96 23.90 -10.35
CA ASP A 210 8.36 25.20 -10.64
C ASP A 210 6.91 25.04 -11.09
N LEU A 211 5.99 25.72 -10.41
CA LEU A 211 4.56 25.75 -10.73
C LEU A 211 4.17 26.99 -11.53
N GLY A 212 5.10 27.92 -11.76
CA GLY A 212 4.93 29.23 -12.38
C GLY A 212 4.74 30.36 -11.36
N ASN A 213 5.02 31.59 -11.80
CA ASN A 213 4.74 32.83 -11.04
C ASN A 213 5.35 32.86 -9.62
N GLY A 214 6.53 32.28 -9.42
CA GLY A 214 7.20 32.24 -8.12
C GLY A 214 6.61 31.23 -7.13
N PHE A 215 5.79 30.28 -7.59
CA PHE A 215 5.29 29.18 -6.78
C PHE A 215 6.03 27.89 -7.10
N TYR A 216 6.39 27.15 -6.07
CA TYR A 216 7.19 25.93 -6.17
C TYR A 216 6.58 24.80 -5.35
N LYS A 217 6.91 23.55 -5.69
CA LYS A 217 6.47 22.35 -4.97
C LYS A 217 7.61 21.36 -4.78
N MET A 218 7.71 20.81 -3.58
CA MET A 218 8.51 19.63 -3.28
C MET A 218 7.59 18.44 -3.01
N ASP A 219 7.83 17.32 -3.68
CA ASP A 219 7.12 16.05 -3.45
C ASP A 219 8.11 15.01 -2.93
N LEU A 220 7.81 14.37 -1.81
CA LEU A 220 8.67 13.32 -1.25
C LEU A 220 7.89 12.32 -0.41
N VAL A 221 8.43 11.11 -0.25
CA VAL A 221 8.06 10.19 0.83
C VAL A 221 9.21 10.24 1.84
N PRO A 222 9.01 10.65 3.11
CA PRO A 222 10.12 10.90 4.03
C PRO A 222 11.05 9.70 4.19
N LYS A 223 10.51 8.48 4.33
CA LYS A 223 11.31 7.26 4.45
C LYS A 223 12.29 7.11 3.28
N ASP A 224 11.80 7.21 2.06
CA ASP A 224 12.60 7.03 0.85
C ASP A 224 13.55 8.21 0.62
N TYR A 225 13.07 9.43 0.88
CA TYR A 225 13.84 10.65 0.64
C TYR A 225 15.08 10.75 1.54
N TYR A 226 14.95 10.39 2.81
CA TYR A 226 16.05 10.43 3.77
C TYR A 226 16.77 9.10 3.95
N ASN A 227 16.37 8.05 3.22
CA ASN A 227 16.81 6.67 3.44
C ASN A 227 16.67 6.26 4.92
N ALA A 228 15.53 6.59 5.53
CA ALA A 228 15.31 6.35 6.95
C ALA A 228 15.29 4.85 7.26
N PRO A 229 15.95 4.39 8.34
CA PRO A 229 15.98 2.98 8.68
C PRO A 229 14.59 2.46 9.06
N GLU A 230 14.41 1.15 8.93
CA GLU A 230 13.17 0.50 9.34
C GLU A 230 12.86 0.76 10.83
N GLY A 231 11.62 1.14 11.12
CA GLY A 231 11.19 1.50 12.47
C GLY A 231 11.62 2.90 12.94
N TYR A 232 12.22 3.73 12.07
CA TYR A 232 12.50 5.12 12.40
C TYR A 232 11.21 5.88 12.69
N ILE A 233 11.17 6.58 13.83
CA ILE A 233 10.01 7.38 14.23
C ILE A 233 10.29 8.83 13.84
N MET A 234 9.49 9.35 12.90
CA MET A 234 9.53 10.76 12.53
C MET A 234 8.70 11.57 13.52
N GLU A 235 9.31 12.56 14.14
CA GLU A 235 8.70 13.55 15.04
C GLU A 235 8.50 14.89 14.32
N ASN A 236 9.50 15.31 13.54
CA ASN A 236 9.43 16.52 12.73
C ASN A 236 10.29 16.40 11.45
N LEU A 237 9.97 17.26 10.49
CA LEU A 237 10.77 17.54 9.31
C LEU A 237 11.15 19.03 9.36
N VAL A 238 12.44 19.29 9.52
CA VAL A 238 13.02 20.65 9.49
C VAL A 238 13.57 20.91 8.10
N PHE A 239 13.28 22.07 7.54
CA PHE A 239 13.75 22.42 6.20
C PHE A 239 13.83 23.92 5.98
N LEU A 240 14.66 24.30 5.02
CA LEU A 240 14.68 25.65 4.46
C LEU A 240 14.74 25.56 2.93
N MET A 241 14.29 26.63 2.27
CA MET A 241 14.43 26.78 0.83
C MET A 241 15.71 27.54 0.52
N VAL A 242 16.40 27.10 -0.52
CA VAL A 242 17.63 27.69 -1.05
C VAL A 242 17.39 28.13 -2.48
N LYS A 243 17.76 29.36 -2.81
CA LYS A 243 17.80 29.88 -4.18
C LYS A 243 19.16 29.62 -4.82
N ASP A 244 19.13 29.12 -6.05
CA ASP A 244 20.31 28.92 -6.91
C ASP A 244 21.44 28.19 -6.15
N ASP A 245 22.68 28.68 -6.20
CA ASP A 245 23.81 28.17 -5.42
C ASP A 245 23.95 28.95 -4.10
N TRP A 246 23.00 28.75 -3.19
CA TRP A 246 22.96 29.44 -1.88
C TRP A 246 22.93 30.98 -1.96
N ALA A 247 22.41 31.53 -3.08
CA ALA A 247 22.29 32.97 -3.31
C ALA A 247 21.21 33.63 -2.44
N GLY A 248 20.34 32.84 -1.83
CA GLY A 248 19.33 33.29 -0.88
C GLY A 248 18.69 32.11 -0.15
N THR A 249 18.22 32.35 1.08
CA THR A 249 17.58 31.34 1.92
C THR A 249 16.40 31.93 2.68
N ILE A 250 15.49 31.06 3.11
CA ILE A 250 14.51 31.39 4.16
C ILE A 250 14.96 30.80 5.50
N PRO A 251 14.45 31.31 6.64
CA PRO A 251 14.63 30.64 7.93
C PRO A 251 14.05 29.23 7.95
N ASP A 252 14.56 28.40 8.87
CA ASP A 252 14.06 27.05 9.11
C ASP A 252 12.55 27.03 9.32
N GLN A 253 11.93 26.07 8.66
CA GLN A 253 10.52 25.72 8.78
C GLN A 253 10.44 24.35 9.45
N VAL A 254 9.43 24.17 10.29
CA VAL A 254 9.21 22.91 11.01
C VAL A 254 7.84 22.36 10.66
N LEU A 255 7.82 21.14 10.13
CA LEU A 255 6.60 20.38 9.90
C LEU A 255 6.54 19.22 10.88
N TYR A 256 5.62 19.30 11.84
CA TYR A 256 5.43 18.24 12.84
C TYR A 256 4.76 17.02 12.21
N ALA A 257 5.25 15.84 12.57
CA ALA A 257 4.69 14.59 12.11
C ALA A 257 3.27 14.34 12.65
N GLY A 258 2.48 13.57 11.91
CA GLY A 258 1.26 12.96 12.42
C GLY A 258 1.56 11.93 13.50
N ALA A 259 0.57 11.66 14.35
CA ALA A 259 0.69 10.60 15.36
C ALA A 259 1.03 9.29 14.65
N TYR A 260 2.16 8.70 15.03
CA TYR A 260 2.55 7.36 14.60
C TYR A 260 1.44 6.37 15.00
N VAL A 261 0.80 5.75 14.01
CA VAL A 261 -0.05 4.59 14.25
C VAL A 261 0.89 3.37 14.21
N PRO A 262 1.23 2.76 15.35
CA PRO A 262 2.08 1.58 15.34
C PRO A 262 1.42 0.49 14.49
N PRO A 263 2.20 -0.28 13.70
CA PRO A 263 1.69 -1.47 13.07
C PRO A 263 1.08 -2.40 14.14
N PRO A 264 0.04 -3.17 13.82
CA PRO A 264 -0.58 -4.08 14.77
C PRO A 264 0.46 -4.99 15.41
N ALA A 265 0.32 -5.29 16.70
CA ALA A 265 1.26 -6.15 17.39
C ALA A 265 1.38 -7.53 16.69
N PRO A 266 2.57 -8.16 16.68
CA PRO A 266 2.72 -9.50 16.14
C PRO A 266 1.80 -10.50 16.84
N VAL A 267 1.12 -11.34 16.07
CA VAL A 267 0.23 -12.39 16.60
C VAL A 267 0.71 -13.74 16.12
N PHE A 268 0.91 -14.67 17.06
CA PHE A 268 1.29 -16.06 16.80
C PHE A 268 0.14 -17.01 17.15
N GLY A 269 -0.02 -18.09 16.38
CA GLY A 269 -1.03 -19.11 16.66
C GLY A 269 -0.72 -20.47 16.05
N PHE A 270 -1.34 -21.50 16.65
CA PHE A 270 -1.31 -22.89 16.20
C PHE A 270 -2.60 -23.28 15.46
N PHE A 271 -2.49 -24.25 14.56
CA PHE A 271 -3.64 -24.89 13.90
C PHE A 271 -3.36 -26.38 13.64
N PRO A 272 -4.28 -27.31 13.91
CA PRO A 272 -5.55 -27.10 14.63
C PRO A 272 -5.30 -26.82 16.12
N LEU A 273 -6.30 -26.23 16.80
CA LEU A 273 -6.23 -25.92 18.25
C LEU A 273 -6.26 -27.17 19.13
N GLN A 274 -6.80 -28.27 18.60
CA GLN A 274 -6.77 -29.58 19.21
C GLN A 274 -6.09 -30.51 18.23
N ILE A 275 -5.05 -31.20 18.68
CA ILE A 275 -4.16 -31.96 17.81
C ILE A 275 -3.91 -33.35 18.40
N SER A 276 -3.75 -34.34 17.54
CA SER A 276 -3.36 -35.70 17.89
C SER A 276 -2.02 -36.07 17.22
N GLN A 277 -1.49 -37.24 17.54
CA GLN A 277 -0.29 -37.77 16.86
C GLN A 277 -0.49 -37.98 15.35
N LYS A 278 -1.73 -37.98 14.86
CA LYS A 278 -2.07 -38.24 13.46
C LYS A 278 -2.42 -36.96 12.67
N ASP A 279 -2.06 -35.80 13.18
CA ASP A 279 -2.39 -34.51 12.56
C ASP A 279 -1.15 -33.76 12.06
N PHE A 280 -1.39 -32.66 11.32
CA PHE A 280 -0.36 -31.70 10.97
C PHE A 280 -0.40 -30.53 11.94
N LEU A 281 0.74 -30.17 12.54
CA LEU A 281 0.88 -28.98 13.38
C LEU A 281 1.22 -27.77 12.51
N GLY A 282 0.23 -26.95 12.25
CA GLY A 282 0.37 -25.63 11.65
C GLY A 282 0.82 -24.58 12.67
N MET A 283 1.75 -23.73 12.26
CA MET A 283 2.17 -22.55 13.00
C MET A 283 2.10 -21.34 12.08
N SER A 284 1.60 -20.22 12.60
CA SER A 284 1.55 -18.96 11.84
C SER A 284 1.87 -17.78 12.73
N ARG A 285 2.58 -16.80 12.17
CA ARG A 285 2.82 -15.49 12.79
C ARG A 285 2.54 -14.38 11.78
N LYS A 286 1.74 -13.39 12.18
CA LYS A 286 1.37 -12.22 11.39
C LYS A 286 1.93 -10.95 12.01
N ASN A 287 2.08 -9.90 11.20
CA ASN A 287 2.57 -8.57 11.61
C ASN A 287 3.96 -8.64 12.27
N ASN A 288 4.91 -9.31 11.62
CA ASN A 288 6.24 -9.51 12.15
C ASN A 288 7.04 -8.20 12.19
N GLU A 289 7.90 -8.07 13.20
CA GLU A 289 8.84 -6.96 13.30
C GLU A 289 9.82 -6.97 12.11
N SER A 290 10.34 -5.79 11.73
CA SER A 290 11.29 -5.69 10.63
C SER A 290 12.52 -6.58 10.84
N GLY A 291 12.95 -7.26 9.78
CA GLY A 291 14.05 -8.23 9.80
C GLY A 291 13.71 -9.58 10.43
N VAL A 292 12.47 -9.79 10.89
CA VAL A 292 11.99 -11.13 11.27
C VAL A 292 11.39 -11.81 10.04
N ASN A 293 12.07 -12.86 9.56
CA ASN A 293 11.72 -13.58 8.35
C ASN A 293 11.72 -15.11 8.52
N LYS A 294 12.02 -15.60 9.73
CA LYS A 294 11.91 -17.03 10.05
C LYS A 294 11.22 -17.30 11.38
N LEU A 295 10.53 -18.43 11.44
CA LEU A 295 10.17 -19.12 12.68
C LEU A 295 10.98 -20.41 12.75
N ILE A 296 11.81 -20.53 13.79
CA ILE A 296 12.64 -21.70 14.07
C ILE A 296 11.97 -22.46 15.20
N TYR A 297 11.56 -23.70 14.94
CA TYR A 297 10.82 -24.51 15.91
C TYR A 297 11.64 -25.70 16.41
N SER A 298 11.35 -26.11 17.63
CA SER A 298 11.78 -27.37 18.23
C SER A 298 10.61 -27.99 18.98
N ILE A 299 10.24 -29.22 18.60
CA ILE A 299 9.17 -30.00 19.18
C ILE A 299 9.79 -31.18 19.92
N THR A 300 9.58 -31.26 21.23
CA THR A 300 10.00 -32.40 22.07
C THR A 300 8.79 -33.29 22.34
N ALA A 301 8.90 -34.56 21.96
CA ALA A 301 7.86 -35.57 22.07
C ALA A 301 8.46 -36.82 22.73
N GLY A 302 8.39 -36.89 24.06
CA GLY A 302 9.10 -37.91 24.84
C GLY A 302 10.61 -37.79 24.64
N SER A 303 11.25 -38.83 24.10
CA SER A 303 12.68 -38.83 23.77
C SER A 303 13.02 -38.28 22.38
N LYS A 304 12.02 -38.00 21.53
CA LYS A 304 12.24 -37.48 20.18
C LYS A 304 12.22 -35.96 20.16
N ILE A 305 13.13 -35.37 19.40
CA ILE A 305 13.17 -33.94 19.11
C ILE A 305 13.04 -33.74 17.60
N ILE A 306 12.13 -32.87 17.18
CA ILE A 306 11.88 -32.49 15.78
C ILE A 306 12.18 -31.00 15.66
N SER A 307 13.05 -30.62 14.74
CA SER A 307 13.41 -29.21 14.53
C SER A 307 13.28 -28.82 13.08
N GLY A 308 13.05 -27.54 12.83
CA GLY A 308 12.98 -26.99 11.48
C GLY A 308 12.75 -25.49 11.49
N GLU A 309 12.57 -24.94 10.29
CA GLU A 309 12.29 -23.53 10.11
C GLU A 309 11.21 -23.29 9.06
N PHE A 310 10.44 -22.23 9.25
CA PHE A 310 9.55 -21.66 8.25
C PHE A 310 10.08 -20.29 7.85
N THR A 311 10.14 -20.03 6.54
CA THR A 311 10.51 -18.73 5.99
C THR A 311 9.26 -17.96 5.59
N GLY A 312 9.31 -16.63 5.73
CA GLY A 312 8.26 -15.74 5.27
C GLY A 312 8.73 -14.29 5.30
N GLY A 313 7.80 -13.36 5.55
CA GLY A 313 8.10 -11.93 5.56
C GLY A 313 7.43 -11.18 6.71
N THR A 314 7.48 -9.86 6.64
CA THR A 314 6.88 -8.97 7.65
C THR A 314 5.36 -9.12 7.74
N ALA A 315 4.68 -9.46 6.63
CA ALA A 315 3.24 -9.71 6.63
C ALA A 315 2.85 -11.02 7.33
N GLU A 316 3.48 -12.14 6.95
CA GLU A 316 3.15 -13.47 7.46
C GLU A 316 4.34 -14.44 7.33
N ILE A 317 4.50 -15.31 8.32
CA ILE A 317 5.30 -16.55 8.25
C ILE A 317 4.36 -17.69 8.64
N LYS A 318 4.29 -18.75 7.84
CA LYS A 318 3.45 -19.93 8.13
C LYS A 318 4.06 -21.21 7.61
N GLY A 319 3.74 -22.32 8.26
CA GLY A 319 4.12 -23.65 7.81
C GLY A 319 3.47 -24.75 8.63
N PHE A 320 3.70 -25.98 8.21
CA PHE A 320 3.14 -27.19 8.83
C PHE A 320 4.25 -28.19 9.13
N VAL A 321 4.14 -28.84 10.28
CA VAL A 321 4.94 -30.02 10.64
C VAL A 321 4.05 -31.25 10.53
N ASN A 322 4.50 -32.25 9.79
CA ASN A 322 3.77 -33.51 9.64
C ASN A 322 4.02 -34.42 10.86
N LEU A 323 3.13 -34.38 11.86
CA LEU A 323 3.31 -35.22 13.05
C LEU A 323 3.06 -36.69 12.76
N VAL A 324 2.27 -37.03 11.73
CA VAL A 324 1.99 -38.43 11.34
C VAL A 324 3.27 -39.18 11.03
N SER A 325 4.13 -38.58 10.20
CA SER A 325 5.41 -39.19 9.85
C SER A 325 6.41 -39.10 11.00
N GLU A 326 6.42 -37.98 11.71
CA GLU A 326 7.42 -37.73 12.75
C GLU A 326 7.18 -38.50 14.04
N LEU A 327 5.94 -38.76 14.42
CA LEU A 327 5.61 -39.43 15.70
C LEU A 327 5.24 -40.90 15.51
N ASN A 328 5.41 -41.44 14.30
CA ASN A 328 5.11 -42.83 14.01
C ASN A 328 5.93 -43.77 14.92
N GLY A 329 5.25 -44.73 15.55
CA GLY A 329 5.87 -45.73 16.41
C GLY A 329 6.20 -45.27 17.84
N ILE A 330 5.77 -44.07 18.27
CA ILE A 330 5.93 -43.62 19.66
C ILE A 330 4.66 -43.98 20.47
N PRO A 331 4.70 -45.01 21.34
CA PRO A 331 3.53 -45.39 22.12
C PRO A 331 3.26 -44.40 23.26
N ASN A 332 1.98 -44.22 23.59
CA ASN A 332 1.51 -43.50 24.79
C ASN A 332 1.91 -42.02 24.91
N LEU A 333 2.22 -41.33 23.81
CA LEU A 333 2.50 -39.89 23.84
C LEU A 333 1.21 -39.08 24.04
N ASN A 334 1.12 -38.38 25.16
CA ASN A 334 -0.03 -37.60 25.62
C ASN A 334 0.16 -36.08 25.48
N GLU A 335 1.37 -35.61 25.22
CA GLU A 335 1.69 -34.19 25.01
C GLU A 335 2.95 -34.01 24.16
N ILE A 336 3.12 -32.81 23.62
CA ILE A 336 4.37 -32.33 23.01
C ILE A 336 4.74 -30.98 23.60
N HIS A 337 6.04 -30.72 23.74
CA HIS A 337 6.55 -29.41 24.08
C HIS A 337 7.04 -28.69 22.82
N VAL A 338 6.50 -27.52 22.52
CA VAL A 338 6.79 -26.76 21.31
C VAL A 338 7.42 -25.42 21.68
N LEU A 339 8.70 -25.28 21.32
CA LEU A 339 9.46 -24.05 21.41
C LEU A 339 9.57 -23.43 20.02
N VAL A 340 9.18 -22.17 19.88
CA VAL A 340 9.30 -21.39 18.63
C VAL A 340 10.07 -20.11 18.91
N LYS A 341 11.10 -19.86 18.11
CA LYS A 341 11.93 -18.65 18.13
C LYS A 341 11.93 -17.97 16.77
N ASP A 342 12.27 -16.69 16.73
CA ASP A 342 12.56 -16.02 15.47
C ASP A 342 14.05 -16.12 15.07
N ASN A 343 14.40 -15.62 13.88
CA ASN A 343 15.79 -15.54 13.40
C ASN A 343 16.67 -14.54 14.18
N LYS A 344 16.12 -13.83 15.17
CA LYS A 344 16.86 -12.98 16.12
C LYS A 344 16.99 -13.66 17.50
N ASN A 345 16.66 -14.94 17.60
CA ASN A 345 16.71 -15.75 18.82
C ASN A 345 15.74 -15.29 19.93
N LYS A 346 14.71 -14.51 19.59
CA LYS A 346 13.61 -14.16 20.51
C LYS A 346 12.63 -15.32 20.59
N THR A 347 12.29 -15.75 21.81
CA THR A 347 11.23 -16.74 22.03
C THR A 347 9.87 -16.13 21.68
N ILE A 348 9.17 -16.76 20.73
CA ILE A 348 7.82 -16.38 20.27
C ILE A 348 6.77 -17.17 21.03
N SER A 349 7.01 -18.46 21.25
CA SER A 349 6.13 -19.36 22.00
C SER A 349 6.97 -20.44 22.65
N ASP A 350 6.61 -20.82 23.86
CA ASP A 350 7.20 -21.92 24.60
C ASP A 350 6.06 -22.58 25.37
N THR A 351 5.54 -23.69 24.85
CA THR A 351 4.28 -24.25 25.34
C THR A 351 4.21 -25.76 25.26
N THR A 352 3.49 -26.36 26.19
CA THR A 352 3.11 -27.78 26.13
C THR A 352 1.71 -27.90 25.53
N ILE A 353 1.59 -28.68 24.46
CA ILE A 353 0.33 -28.96 23.78
C ILE A 353 -0.11 -30.39 24.13
N PRO A 354 -1.26 -30.58 24.81
CA PRO A 354 -1.80 -31.90 25.05
C PRO A 354 -2.27 -32.53 23.73
N LEU A 355 -1.91 -33.79 23.52
CA LEU A 355 -2.37 -34.57 22.37
C LEU A 355 -3.67 -35.28 22.71
N LYS A 356 -4.65 -35.19 21.81
CA LYS A 356 -5.87 -35.97 21.92
C LYS A 356 -5.59 -37.44 21.63
N THR A 357 -6.10 -38.28 22.52
CA THR A 357 -6.32 -39.70 22.23
C THR A 357 -7.43 -39.82 21.20
N LEU A 358 -7.17 -40.50 20.10
CA LEU A 358 -8.19 -40.82 19.12
C LEU A 358 -8.98 -42.04 19.60
N ASP A 359 -10.30 -42.01 19.45
CA ASP A 359 -11.13 -43.19 19.71
C ASP A 359 -10.70 -44.32 18.76
N LYS A 360 -10.71 -45.55 19.28
CA LYS A 360 -10.21 -46.74 18.58
C LYS A 360 -11.10 -47.17 17.43
#